data_AF-A0A016WSP3-F1
#
_entry.id   AF-A0A016WSP3-F1
#
_cell.length_a   1.000
_cell.length_b   1.000
_cell.length_c   1.000
_cell.angle_alpha   90.00
_cell.angle_beta   90.00
_cell.angle_gamma   90.00
#
_symmetry.space_group_name_H-M   'P 1'
#
loop_
_entity.id
_entity.type
_entity.pdbx_description
1 polymer ?
#
loop_
_entity_poly.entity_id
_entity_poly.type
_entity_poly.pdbx_seq_one_letter_code
_entity_poly.pdbx_strand_id
1 'polypeptide(L)'
;MAAAKATAFACTYGTCTGSTELKLNCIYNKVLAQGDPIYVKADSLDKVCSNCEPKLPVDPCINQLCQQEYTSRFPQVSPGLRMGEFITSCTASSYKRTLRPNVVRRTAPARMFLDLELPSGDIPERACTAQDDMSNDLQTIATDMHNYYRRLVATGWGLDKDGYAPPAKSMLALKYVCDDASNNNIATATKTLVDTCPDTPPPATAGHTLNHFYMNTLKDSREVFLQKAIENWANEAAKVGVGKDNIFHENAGFNNYGHMMQDGASEVTCAVKICQNSGKSVAICQYNAVGPDDEDPIYVVGKKPCSPCANGKSCEKLGGLCV
;
A
#
# COMPACT_ATOMS: atom_id res chain seq x y z
N MET A 1 11.24 -23.63 -10.93
CA MET A 1 11.26 -22.16 -11.07
C MET A 1 10.85 -21.73 -12.47
N ALA A 2 11.56 -22.15 -13.53
CA ALA A 2 11.31 -21.70 -14.90
C ALA A 2 10.16 -22.40 -15.66
N ALA A 3 9.25 -23.09 -14.98
CA ALA A 3 8.14 -23.76 -15.67
C ALA A 3 7.21 -22.71 -16.28
N ALA A 4 7.15 -22.59 -17.61
CA ALA A 4 6.44 -21.51 -18.30
C ALA A 4 4.93 -21.46 -18.00
N LYS A 5 4.35 -22.59 -17.59
CA LYS A 5 2.93 -22.69 -17.19
C LYS A 5 2.69 -22.42 -15.71
N ALA A 6 3.73 -22.16 -14.92
CA ALA A 6 3.56 -21.72 -13.53
C ALA A 6 3.09 -20.27 -13.53
N THR A 7 2.00 -20.01 -12.82
CA THR A 7 1.40 -18.67 -12.74
C THR A 7 1.33 -18.14 -11.31
N ALA A 8 1.72 -18.95 -10.33
CA ALA A 8 1.85 -18.56 -8.94
C ALA A 8 2.92 -19.39 -8.26
N PHE A 9 3.59 -18.77 -7.30
CA PHE A 9 4.50 -19.43 -6.38
C PHE A 9 4.36 -18.80 -4.99
N ALA A 10 4.77 -19.54 -3.97
CA ALA A 10 4.84 -19.07 -2.59
C ALA A 10 6.13 -19.58 -1.98
N CYS A 11 6.85 -18.73 -1.25
CA CYS A 11 8.07 -19.10 -0.57
C CYS A 11 7.94 -18.86 0.93
N THR A 12 8.62 -19.69 1.71
CA THR A 12 8.81 -19.51 3.15
C THR A 12 10.25 -19.83 3.48
N TYR A 13 10.80 -19.16 4.48
CA TYR A 13 12.11 -19.50 5.01
C TYR A 13 12.07 -19.65 6.52
N GLY A 14 13.08 -20.33 7.07
CA GLY A 14 13.21 -20.47 8.51
C GLY A 14 14.45 -21.24 8.90
N THR A 15 14.81 -21.15 10.17
CA THR A 15 15.84 -21.96 10.80
C THR A 15 15.18 -23.05 11.64
N CYS A 16 15.82 -24.21 11.73
CA CYS A 16 15.36 -25.27 12.63
C CYS A 16 15.98 -25.08 14.02
N THR A 17 15.24 -25.38 15.09
CA THR A 17 15.79 -25.37 16.45
C THR A 17 17.04 -26.25 16.52
N GLY A 18 18.18 -25.68 16.91
CA GLY A 18 19.47 -26.36 16.97
C GLY A 18 20.30 -26.30 15.68
N SER A 19 19.86 -25.58 14.64
CA SER A 19 20.62 -25.35 13.42
C SER A 19 20.69 -23.87 13.08
N THR A 20 21.85 -23.41 12.63
CA THR A 20 22.05 -22.08 12.02
C THR A 20 21.73 -22.07 10.52
N GLU A 21 21.36 -23.22 9.95
CA GLU A 21 21.10 -23.38 8.54
C GLU A 21 19.73 -22.79 8.17
N LEU A 22 19.75 -21.80 7.28
CA LEU A 22 18.56 -21.17 6.72
C LEU A 22 17.96 -22.09 5.66
N LYS A 23 16.73 -22.54 5.85
CA LYS A 23 15.98 -23.29 4.85
C LYS A 23 15.04 -22.36 4.11
N LEU A 24 15.14 -22.33 2.79
CA LEU A 24 14.19 -21.66 1.90
C LEU A 24 13.38 -22.72 1.15
N ASN A 25 12.06 -22.66 1.26
CA ASN A 25 11.13 -23.54 0.57
C ASN A 25 10.22 -22.72 -0.33
N CYS A 26 10.20 -23.02 -1.62
CA CYS A 26 9.29 -22.41 -2.57
C CYS A 26 8.41 -23.46 -3.23
N ILE A 27 7.11 -23.22 -3.24
CA ILE A 27 6.09 -24.07 -3.86
C ILE A 27 5.54 -23.33 -5.08
N TYR A 28 5.34 -24.05 -6.18
CA TYR A 28 4.80 -23.51 -7.42
C TYR A 28 3.45 -24.16 -7.69
N ASN A 29 2.50 -23.42 -8.26
CA ASN A 29 1.19 -23.95 -8.62
C ASN A 29 1.22 -24.89 -9.84
N LYS A 30 2.41 -25.16 -10.39
CA LYS A 30 2.63 -26.06 -11.52
C LYS A 30 3.65 -27.12 -11.17
N VAL A 31 3.21 -28.37 -11.29
CA VAL A 31 4.07 -29.56 -11.27
C VAL A 31 4.44 -29.93 -12.70
N LEU A 32 5.72 -30.23 -12.93
CA LEU A 32 6.23 -30.79 -14.17
C LEU A 32 6.38 -32.31 -14.00
N ALA A 33 5.92 -33.08 -14.98
CA ALA A 33 6.20 -34.50 -15.08
C ALA A 33 7.55 -34.74 -15.79
N GLN A 34 8.10 -35.94 -15.63
CA GLN A 34 9.30 -36.32 -16.36
C GLN A 34 9.02 -36.30 -17.88
N GLY A 35 9.85 -35.57 -18.63
CA GLY A 35 9.67 -35.38 -20.07
C GLY A 35 8.81 -34.17 -20.45
N ASP A 36 8.18 -33.48 -19.49
CA ASP A 36 7.48 -32.22 -19.80
C ASP A 36 8.47 -31.15 -20.27
N PRO A 37 8.16 -30.41 -21.35
CA PRO A 37 8.94 -29.24 -21.71
C PRO A 37 8.77 -28.17 -20.62
N ILE A 38 9.89 -27.66 -20.10
CA ILE A 38 9.91 -26.58 -19.11
C ILE A 38 9.26 -25.32 -19.70
N TYR A 39 9.56 -25.03 -20.97
CA TYR A 39 8.96 -23.97 -21.78
C TYR A 39 9.01 -24.36 -23.25
N VAL A 40 8.24 -23.67 -24.10
CA VAL A 40 8.31 -23.82 -25.55
C VAL A 40 9.30 -22.79 -26.09
N LYS A 41 10.25 -23.22 -26.92
CA LYS A 41 11.23 -22.34 -27.55
C LYS A 41 10.53 -21.43 -28.57
N ALA A 42 10.86 -20.14 -28.55
CA ALA A 42 10.47 -19.21 -29.61
C ALA A 42 11.54 -19.19 -30.73
N ASP A 43 11.10 -18.99 -31.97
CA ASP A 43 11.99 -18.93 -33.13
C ASP A 43 12.83 -17.63 -33.17
N SER A 44 12.33 -16.57 -32.55
CA SER A 44 12.99 -15.27 -32.44
C SER A 44 12.45 -14.46 -31.25
N LEU A 45 13.17 -13.39 -30.87
CA LEU A 45 12.86 -12.58 -29.69
C LEU A 45 11.49 -11.89 -29.77
N ASP A 46 11.09 -11.44 -30.97
CA ASP A 46 9.78 -10.87 -31.24
C ASP A 46 8.64 -11.88 -31.14
N LYS A 47 8.94 -13.18 -31.13
CA LYS A 47 7.95 -14.26 -31.08
C LYS A 47 7.71 -14.82 -29.69
N VAL A 48 8.49 -14.42 -28.68
CA VAL A 48 8.41 -14.97 -27.31
C VAL A 48 7.00 -14.90 -26.73
N CYS A 49 6.27 -13.82 -27.01
CA CYS A 49 4.92 -13.61 -26.51
C CYS A 49 3.79 -13.97 -27.47
N SER A 50 4.10 -14.59 -28.62
CA SER A 50 3.09 -14.95 -29.63
C SER A 50 2.04 -15.94 -29.10
N ASN A 51 2.41 -16.72 -28.08
CA ASN A 51 1.57 -17.74 -27.46
C ASN A 51 1.03 -17.32 -26.09
N CYS A 52 1.12 -16.04 -25.72
CA CYS A 52 0.45 -15.57 -24.52
C CYS A 52 -1.07 -15.69 -24.71
N GLU A 53 -1.76 -16.32 -23.76
CA GLU A 53 -3.23 -16.35 -23.69
C GLU A 53 -3.72 -15.44 -22.55
N PRO A 54 -3.61 -14.11 -22.68
CA PRO A 54 -4.08 -13.19 -21.65
C PRO A 54 -5.60 -13.14 -21.62
N LYS A 55 -6.15 -13.02 -20.41
CA LYS A 55 -7.53 -12.52 -20.21
C LYS A 55 -7.56 -11.04 -19.82
N LEU A 56 -6.39 -10.41 -19.72
CA LEU A 56 -6.23 -9.03 -19.26
C LEU A 56 -6.50 -8.01 -20.40
N PRO A 57 -7.07 -6.83 -20.06
CA PRO A 57 -7.36 -5.77 -21.03
C PRO A 57 -6.16 -4.86 -21.39
N VAL A 58 -4.99 -5.04 -20.78
CA VAL A 58 -3.77 -4.24 -21.01
C VAL A 58 -2.57 -5.16 -21.18
N ASP A 59 -1.54 -4.67 -21.90
CA ASP A 59 -0.42 -5.42 -22.51
C ASP A 59 -0.14 -6.80 -21.88
N PRO A 60 -0.43 -7.90 -22.61
CA PRO A 60 -0.32 -9.23 -22.08
C PRO A 60 1.10 -9.76 -21.92
N CYS A 61 2.11 -8.97 -22.32
CA CYS A 61 3.50 -9.37 -22.35
C CYS A 61 4.38 -8.22 -21.86
N ILE A 62 4.87 -8.32 -20.62
CA ILE A 62 5.79 -7.33 -20.05
C ILE A 62 7.16 -7.97 -20.01
N ASN A 63 8.15 -7.34 -20.64
CA ASN A 63 9.54 -7.83 -20.65
C ASN A 63 9.66 -9.32 -21.03
N GLN A 64 8.94 -9.73 -22.08
CA GLN A 64 8.91 -11.11 -22.60
C GLN A 64 8.29 -12.15 -21.64
N LEU A 65 7.53 -11.71 -20.63
CA LEU A 65 6.76 -12.56 -19.73
C LEU A 65 5.25 -12.35 -19.92
N CYS A 66 4.55 -13.44 -20.22
CA CYS A 66 3.10 -13.44 -20.34
C CYS A 66 2.45 -13.13 -18.98
N GLN A 67 1.61 -12.10 -18.94
CA GLN A 67 0.86 -11.70 -17.76
C GLN A 67 -0.43 -12.54 -17.62
N GLN A 68 -0.85 -12.78 -16.39
CA GLN A 68 -2.04 -13.58 -16.05
C GLN A 68 -2.89 -12.84 -15.02
N GLU A 69 -4.22 -13.03 -15.07
CA GLU A 69 -5.11 -12.56 -14.01
C GLU A 69 -4.85 -13.35 -12.72
N TYR A 70 -4.51 -12.65 -11.64
CA TYR A 70 -4.53 -13.24 -10.32
C TYR A 70 -5.98 -13.39 -9.84
N THR A 71 -6.60 -14.55 -10.11
CA THR A 71 -7.85 -14.91 -9.44
C THR A 71 -7.51 -15.51 -8.08
N SER A 72 -7.72 -14.75 -7.01
CA SER A 72 -7.69 -15.30 -5.65
C SER A 72 -8.80 -16.36 -5.52
N ARG A 73 -8.44 -17.64 -5.54
CA ARG A 73 -9.38 -18.72 -5.23
C ARG A 73 -9.53 -18.84 -3.72
N PHE A 74 -10.22 -17.89 -3.11
CA PHE A 74 -10.96 -18.23 -1.90
C PHE A 74 -12.28 -18.88 -2.35
N PRO A 75 -12.56 -20.14 -1.96
CA PRO A 75 -13.89 -20.68 -2.18
C PRO A 75 -14.87 -19.79 -1.41
N GLN A 76 -15.85 -19.24 -2.12
CA GLN A 76 -17.05 -18.68 -1.51
C GLN A 76 -17.74 -19.82 -0.75
N VAL A 77 -17.48 -19.94 0.55
CA VAL A 77 -18.18 -20.91 1.39
C VAL A 77 -19.62 -20.41 1.53
N SER A 78 -20.54 -21.11 0.88
CA SER A 78 -21.98 -20.90 1.08
C SER A 78 -22.34 -21.29 2.52
N PRO A 79 -23.24 -20.56 3.20
CA PRO A 79 -23.55 -20.81 4.60
C PRO A 79 -24.44 -22.05 4.73
N GLY A 80 -23.90 -23.09 5.34
CA GLY A 80 -24.68 -24.23 5.82
C GLY A 80 -24.06 -25.57 5.47
N LEU A 81 -23.22 -26.11 6.36
CA LEU A 81 -23.20 -27.54 6.70
C LEU A 81 -22.41 -27.72 8.01
N ARG A 82 -22.99 -28.47 8.95
CA ARG A 82 -22.44 -28.76 10.29
C ARG A 82 -21.20 -29.66 10.21
N MET A 83 -20.32 -29.54 11.20
CA MET A 83 -19.17 -30.40 11.44
C MET A 83 -19.56 -31.88 11.51
N GLY A 84 -18.85 -32.72 10.75
CA GLY A 84 -18.91 -34.19 10.81
C GLY A 84 -18.05 -34.84 9.73
N GLU A 85 -16.88 -35.33 10.16
CA GLU A 85 -16.07 -36.45 9.64
C GLU A 85 -15.87 -36.71 8.12
N PHE A 86 -14.60 -36.56 7.71
CA PHE A 86 -13.74 -37.50 6.96
C PHE A 86 -14.12 -38.09 5.57
N ILE A 87 -13.07 -38.12 4.72
CA ILE A 87 -12.77 -39.04 3.60
C ILE A 87 -13.07 -38.58 2.15
N THR A 88 -11.94 -38.33 1.46
CA THR A 88 -11.55 -38.60 0.05
C THR A 88 -12.46 -38.29 -1.13
N SER A 89 -11.76 -37.81 -2.16
CA SER A 89 -11.97 -37.99 -3.61
C SER A 89 -12.46 -36.75 -4.37
N CYS A 90 -11.54 -36.28 -5.22
CA CYS A 90 -11.78 -35.29 -6.25
C CYS A 90 -12.62 -35.91 -7.37
N THR A 91 -13.76 -35.30 -7.72
CA THR A 91 -14.28 -35.36 -9.09
C THR A 91 -14.81 -33.99 -9.50
N ALA A 92 -14.31 -33.49 -10.63
CA ALA A 92 -14.74 -32.25 -11.24
C ALA A 92 -15.88 -32.54 -12.22
N SER A 93 -16.99 -31.80 -12.11
CA SER A 93 -18.01 -31.73 -13.15
C SER A 93 -18.17 -30.30 -13.63
N SER A 94 -18.31 -30.16 -14.94
CA SER A 94 -18.15 -28.94 -15.72
C SER A 94 -19.50 -28.27 -15.96
N TYR A 95 -19.54 -26.93 -15.91
CA TYR A 95 -20.66 -26.16 -16.45
C TYR A 95 -20.15 -24.97 -17.25
N LYS A 96 -20.44 -24.98 -18.56
CA LYS A 96 -20.21 -23.87 -19.49
C LYS A 96 -21.40 -22.91 -19.42
N ARG A 97 -21.15 -21.60 -19.33
CA ARG A 97 -22.12 -20.60 -19.80
C ARG A 97 -21.43 -19.45 -20.52
N THR A 98 -21.87 -19.28 -21.75
CA THR A 98 -21.44 -18.32 -22.77
C THR A 98 -22.04 -16.95 -22.48
N LEU A 99 -21.25 -15.87 -22.62
CA LEU A 99 -21.75 -14.52 -22.82
C LEU A 99 -21.04 -13.91 -24.03
N ARG A 100 -21.81 -13.29 -24.92
CA ARG A 100 -21.31 -12.47 -26.03
C ARG A 100 -21.49 -10.97 -25.71
N PRO A 101 -20.67 -10.10 -26.35
CA PRO A 101 -20.42 -8.73 -25.91
C PRO A 101 -21.00 -7.66 -26.86
N ASN A 102 -20.93 -6.40 -26.42
CA ASN A 102 -20.72 -5.12 -27.16
C ASN A 102 -21.39 -3.99 -26.34
N VAL A 103 -20.88 -2.76 -26.19
CA VAL A 103 -20.31 -1.82 -27.17
C VAL A 103 -19.37 -0.82 -26.45
N VAL A 104 -18.36 -0.35 -27.21
CA VAL A 104 -17.28 0.60 -26.90
C VAL A 104 -17.69 2.08 -27.07
N ARG A 105 -17.01 3.02 -26.35
CA ARG A 105 -16.48 4.36 -26.75
C ARG A 105 -16.60 5.35 -25.56
N ARG A 106 -15.69 6.29 -25.25
CA ARG A 106 -14.42 6.78 -25.81
C ARG A 106 -13.72 7.69 -24.76
N THR A 107 -12.39 7.56 -24.68
CA THR A 107 -11.34 8.59 -24.44
C THR A 107 -11.36 9.50 -23.20
N ALA A 108 -10.37 9.25 -22.32
CA ALA A 108 -9.53 10.26 -21.65
C ALA A 108 -8.14 9.62 -21.41
N PRO A 109 -7.03 10.38 -21.38
CA PRO A 109 -5.68 9.83 -21.48
C PRO A 109 -5.35 8.96 -20.27
N ALA A 110 -4.61 7.89 -20.54
CA ALA A 110 -4.26 6.85 -19.60
C ALA A 110 -3.57 7.42 -18.37
N ARG A 111 -4.08 7.02 -17.20
CA ARG A 111 -3.38 7.02 -15.93
C ARG A 111 -1.95 6.54 -16.15
N MET A 112 -0.99 7.40 -15.84
CA MET A 112 0.39 7.03 -15.61
C MET A 112 0.38 6.10 -14.39
N PHE A 113 0.18 4.81 -14.63
CA PHE A 113 0.50 3.78 -13.65
C PHE A 113 2.00 3.90 -13.42
N LEU A 114 2.38 4.34 -12.23
CA LEU A 114 3.75 4.26 -11.79
C LEU A 114 4.13 2.77 -11.77
N ASP A 115 4.97 2.38 -12.71
CA ASP A 115 5.94 1.33 -12.47
C ASP A 115 6.84 1.81 -11.32
N LEU A 116 6.42 1.54 -10.09
CA LEU A 116 7.37 1.39 -9.00
C LEU A 116 8.17 0.13 -9.32
N GLU A 117 9.21 0.28 -10.12
CA GLU A 117 10.35 -0.61 -10.05
C GLU A 117 10.92 -0.47 -8.64
N LEU A 118 10.40 -1.26 -7.70
CA LEU A 118 11.07 -1.53 -6.44
C LEU A 118 12.41 -2.16 -6.84
N PRO A 119 13.55 -1.49 -6.62
CA PRO A 119 14.83 -2.08 -6.93
C PRO A 119 14.90 -3.42 -6.23
N SER A 120 15.23 -4.48 -6.99
CA SER A 120 15.56 -5.78 -6.44
C SER A 120 16.82 -5.63 -5.58
N GLY A 121 16.63 -5.30 -4.30
CA GLY A 121 17.68 -5.00 -3.35
C GLY A 121 17.13 -5.01 -1.94
N ASP A 122 17.41 -6.11 -1.23
CA ASP A 122 17.28 -6.34 0.21
C ASP A 122 15.87 -6.28 0.83
N ILE A 123 15.56 -7.24 1.71
CA ILE A 123 14.35 -7.21 2.55
C ILE A 123 14.47 -5.93 3.39
N PRO A 124 13.51 -4.97 3.32
CA PRO A 124 13.59 -3.74 4.08
C PRO A 124 13.77 -4.04 5.56
N GLU A 125 14.75 -3.41 6.21
CA GLU A 125 14.98 -3.60 7.65
C GLU A 125 13.77 -3.07 8.42
N ARG A 126 13.26 -3.89 9.35
CA ARG A 126 12.11 -3.51 10.18
C ARG A 126 12.58 -2.53 11.26
N ALA A 127 11.95 -1.36 11.34
CA ALA A 127 12.27 -0.38 12.38
C ALA A 127 11.90 -0.91 13.78
N CYS A 128 10.78 -1.62 13.89
CA CYS A 128 10.30 -2.18 15.15
C CYS A 128 10.64 -3.67 15.25
N THR A 129 10.83 -4.20 16.47
CA THR A 129 11.19 -5.61 16.67
C THR A 129 10.00 -6.49 17.06
N ALA A 130 8.95 -5.95 17.71
CA ALA A 130 7.72 -6.70 18.03
C ALA A 130 6.45 -5.87 18.36
N GLN A 131 6.53 -4.54 18.43
CA GLN A 131 5.57 -3.70 19.17
C GLN A 131 4.31 -3.30 18.38
N ASP A 132 4.43 -3.09 17.07
CA ASP A 132 3.41 -2.47 16.22
C ASP A 132 2.54 -3.45 15.43
N ASP A 133 2.82 -4.77 15.47
CA ASP A 133 2.15 -5.78 14.64
C ASP A 133 2.23 -5.51 13.11
N MET A 134 3.16 -4.68 12.65
CA MET A 134 3.35 -4.38 11.22
C MET A 134 4.49 -5.22 10.63
N SER A 135 4.33 -5.74 9.42
CA SER A 135 5.43 -6.38 8.68
C SER A 135 6.39 -5.32 8.11
N ASN A 136 7.56 -5.76 7.62
CA ASN A 136 8.52 -4.87 6.95
C ASN A 136 7.88 -4.19 5.74
N ASP A 137 7.08 -4.93 4.97
CA ASP A 137 6.33 -4.39 3.83
C ASP A 137 5.33 -3.32 4.26
N LEU A 138 4.62 -3.53 5.37
CA LEU A 138 3.67 -2.54 5.89
C LEU A 138 4.35 -1.26 6.38
N GLN A 139 5.51 -1.36 7.04
CA GLN A 139 6.30 -0.18 7.44
C GLN A 139 6.86 0.57 6.22
N THR A 140 7.28 -0.18 5.20
CA THR A 140 7.78 0.37 3.93
C THR A 140 6.66 1.08 3.19
N ILE A 141 5.50 0.45 3.03
CA ILE A 141 4.29 1.06 2.43
C ILE A 141 3.91 2.33 3.18
N ALA A 142 3.87 2.30 4.51
CA ALA A 142 3.58 3.47 5.32
C ALA A 142 4.57 4.60 4.99
N THR A 143 5.87 4.36 5.07
CA THR A 143 6.88 5.42 4.89
C THR A 143 6.93 5.92 3.45
N ASP A 144 7.03 5.02 2.48
CA ASP A 144 7.27 5.36 1.08
C ASP A 144 6.08 6.05 0.45
N MET A 145 4.85 5.58 0.71
CA MET A 145 3.66 6.23 0.15
C MET A 145 3.43 7.60 0.77
N HIS A 146 3.64 7.76 2.08
CA HIS A 146 3.53 9.08 2.69
C HIS A 146 4.54 10.06 2.10
N ASN A 147 5.82 9.65 2.00
CA ASN A 147 6.85 10.51 1.43
C ASN A 147 6.66 10.74 -0.07
N TYR A 148 6.11 9.79 -0.82
CA TYR A 148 5.73 9.99 -2.21
C TYR A 148 4.71 11.13 -2.36
N TYR A 149 3.60 11.07 -1.61
CA TYR A 149 2.57 12.11 -1.69
C TYR A 149 3.03 13.45 -1.12
N ARG A 150 3.77 13.45 0.00
CA ARG A 150 4.40 14.67 0.54
C ARG A 150 5.34 15.31 -0.47
N ARG A 151 6.11 14.51 -1.21
CA ARG A 151 7.00 15.00 -2.27
C ARG A 151 6.22 15.60 -3.43
N LEU A 152 5.13 14.96 -3.87
CA LEU A 152 4.25 15.52 -4.90
C LEU A 152 3.71 16.89 -4.47
N VAL A 153 3.18 17.00 -3.25
CA VAL A 153 2.67 18.27 -2.72
C VAL A 153 3.80 19.31 -2.61
N ALA A 154 4.93 18.95 -2.02
CA ALA A 154 6.06 19.87 -1.83
C ALA A 154 6.62 20.43 -3.14
N THR A 155 6.58 19.64 -4.21
CA THR A 155 7.03 20.03 -5.55
C THR A 155 5.94 20.72 -6.40
N GLY A 156 4.72 20.89 -5.87
CA GLY A 156 3.60 21.53 -6.56
C GLY A 156 2.87 20.65 -7.57
N TRP A 157 3.00 19.32 -7.44
CA TRP A 157 2.34 18.31 -8.28
C TRP A 157 1.22 17.56 -7.56
N GLY A 158 1.02 17.80 -6.26
CA GLY A 158 -0.11 17.27 -5.51
C GLY A 158 -1.42 17.85 -6.04
N LEU A 159 -2.41 16.99 -6.31
CA LEU A 159 -3.70 17.44 -6.85
C LEU A 159 -4.54 18.15 -5.80
N ASP A 160 -5.15 19.25 -6.22
CA ASP A 160 -6.20 19.96 -5.50
C ASP A 160 -7.44 20.04 -6.41
N LYS A 161 -8.62 20.35 -5.87
CA LYS A 161 -9.88 20.40 -6.63
C LYS A 161 -9.75 21.24 -7.90
N ASP A 162 -9.10 22.40 -7.77
CA ASP A 162 -8.89 23.38 -8.84
C ASP A 162 -7.42 23.44 -9.28
N GLY A 163 -6.83 22.26 -9.53
CA GLY A 163 -5.50 22.11 -10.12
C GLY A 163 -4.52 21.44 -9.18
N TYR A 164 -3.52 22.19 -8.71
CA TYR A 164 -2.42 21.66 -7.90
C TYR A 164 -2.26 22.43 -6.59
N ALA A 165 -1.87 21.73 -5.53
CA ALA A 165 -1.49 22.34 -4.27
C ALA A 165 -0.29 23.29 -4.44
N PRO A 166 -0.19 24.39 -3.69
CA PRO A 166 0.96 25.28 -3.75
C PRO A 166 2.24 24.55 -3.26
N PRO A 167 3.44 24.81 -3.81
CA PRO A 167 4.65 24.11 -3.38
C PRO A 167 5.00 24.42 -1.91
N ALA A 168 5.55 23.44 -1.20
CA ALA A 168 5.98 23.58 0.19
C ALA A 168 7.46 23.90 0.26
N LYS A 169 7.87 24.85 1.12
CA LYS A 169 9.28 25.27 1.18
C LYS A 169 10.17 24.39 2.05
N SER A 170 9.61 23.75 3.09
CA SER A 170 10.37 23.03 4.13
C SER A 170 9.74 21.69 4.56
N MET A 171 9.01 21.01 3.67
CA MET A 171 8.34 19.72 3.97
C MET A 171 9.34 18.68 4.49
N LEU A 172 9.19 18.20 5.72
CA LEU A 172 10.05 17.15 6.27
C LEU A 172 9.69 15.77 5.69
N ALA A 173 10.69 14.92 5.47
CA ALA A 173 10.44 13.50 5.22
C ALA A 173 9.99 12.81 6.52
N LEU A 174 9.03 11.90 6.40
CA LEU A 174 8.62 11.04 7.50
C LEU A 174 9.55 9.82 7.59
N LYS A 175 9.95 9.45 8.81
CA LYS A 175 10.57 8.16 9.11
C LYS A 175 9.61 7.30 9.92
N TYR A 176 9.63 5.99 9.72
CA TYR A 176 8.88 5.08 10.57
C TYR A 176 9.54 4.98 11.95
N VAL A 177 8.75 5.07 13.02
CA VAL A 177 9.28 4.97 14.39
C VAL A 177 8.45 4.02 15.26
N CYS A 178 9.10 3.53 16.31
CA CYS A 178 8.48 2.67 17.34
C CYS A 178 8.31 3.40 18.67
N ASP A 179 9.14 4.43 18.86
CA ASP A 179 9.17 5.38 19.94
C ASP A 179 9.56 6.76 19.38
N ASP A 180 9.16 7.80 20.09
CA ASP A 180 9.50 9.19 19.77
C ASP A 180 9.65 10.01 21.06
N ALA A 181 9.92 11.31 20.91
CA ALA A 181 10.13 12.23 22.02
C ALA A 181 8.91 12.40 22.94
N SER A 182 7.69 12.19 22.41
CA SER A 182 6.42 12.34 23.12
C SER A 182 5.94 11.01 23.71
N ASN A 183 6.31 9.88 23.12
CA ASN A 183 5.89 8.55 23.55
C ASN A 183 6.96 7.50 23.28
N ASN A 184 7.46 6.87 24.35
CA ASN A 184 8.48 5.82 24.27
C ASN A 184 7.96 4.47 23.74
N ASN A 185 6.71 4.38 23.30
CA ASN A 185 6.09 3.18 22.73
C ASN A 185 4.87 3.53 21.85
N ILE A 186 5.01 4.51 20.95
CA ILE A 186 3.96 4.92 20.02
C ILE A 186 3.47 3.77 19.13
N ALA A 187 4.33 2.79 18.82
CA ALA A 187 3.99 1.55 18.15
C ALA A 187 2.86 0.78 18.84
N THR A 188 3.02 0.48 20.13
CA THR A 188 2.01 -0.26 20.89
C THR A 188 0.74 0.56 21.09
N ALA A 189 0.89 1.87 21.32
CA ALA A 189 -0.25 2.79 21.44
C ALA A 189 -1.09 2.77 20.15
N THR A 190 -0.47 2.96 18.98
CA THR A 190 -1.14 2.94 17.67
C THR A 190 -1.82 1.60 17.39
N LYS A 191 -1.14 0.49 17.70
CA LYS A 191 -1.72 -0.86 17.57
C LYS A 191 -3.00 -1.02 18.39
N THR A 192 -3.00 -0.53 19.62
CA THR A 192 -4.15 -0.64 20.53
C THR A 192 -5.38 0.09 19.97
N LEU A 193 -5.20 1.16 19.19
CA LEU A 193 -6.29 1.92 18.58
C LEU A 193 -7.10 1.13 17.55
N VAL A 194 -6.50 0.12 16.92
CA VAL A 194 -7.21 -0.75 15.95
C VAL A 194 -7.69 -2.06 16.57
N ASP A 195 -7.36 -2.35 17.83
CA ASP A 195 -7.50 -3.70 18.38
C ASP A 195 -8.95 -4.16 18.50
N THR A 196 -9.85 -3.24 18.83
CA THR A 196 -11.29 -3.48 18.97
C THR A 196 -12.05 -3.22 17.67
N CYS A 197 -11.36 -2.79 16.61
CA CYS A 197 -11.96 -2.43 15.32
C CYS A 197 -13.07 -1.39 15.49
N PRO A 198 -12.73 -0.20 16.03
CA PRO A 198 -13.73 0.77 16.45
C PRO A 198 -14.56 1.28 15.27
N ASP A 199 -15.81 1.66 15.55
CA ASP A 199 -16.72 2.25 14.57
C ASP A 199 -16.47 3.74 14.31
N THR A 200 -15.75 4.37 15.23
CA THR A 200 -15.42 5.80 15.17
C THR A 200 -13.92 5.98 15.39
N PRO A 201 -13.34 7.07 14.86
CA PRO A 201 -11.96 7.44 15.13
C PRO A 201 -11.69 7.51 16.64
N PRO A 202 -10.74 6.75 17.18
CA PRO A 202 -10.27 6.97 18.54
C PRO A 202 -9.45 8.28 18.60
N PRO A 203 -9.30 8.88 19.79
CA PRO A 203 -8.42 10.04 19.94
C PRO A 203 -6.98 9.66 19.62
N ALA A 204 -6.23 10.64 19.11
CA ALA A 204 -4.79 10.50 18.93
C ALA A 204 -4.09 10.31 20.29
N THR A 205 -2.95 9.64 20.25
CA THR A 205 -2.04 9.55 21.38
C THR A 205 -1.51 10.95 21.69
N ALA A 206 -1.35 11.30 22.97
CA ALA A 206 -0.85 12.62 23.36
C ALA A 206 0.45 12.98 22.59
N GLY A 207 0.52 14.21 22.07
CA GLY A 207 1.65 14.68 21.24
C GLY A 207 1.56 14.30 19.76
N HIS A 208 0.45 13.70 19.32
CA HIS A 208 0.28 13.22 17.94
C HIS A 208 -1.03 13.69 17.31
N THR A 209 -1.05 13.68 15.99
CA THR A 209 -2.26 13.71 15.17
C THR A 209 -2.52 12.33 14.58
N LEU A 210 -3.77 12.10 14.14
CA LEU A 210 -4.22 10.77 13.74
C LEU A 210 -5.00 10.81 12.43
N ASN A 211 -4.63 9.92 11.53
CA ASN A 211 -5.40 9.55 10.34
C ASN A 211 -6.07 8.20 10.52
N HIS A 212 -7.26 8.06 9.95
CA HIS A 212 -8.07 6.85 10.08
C HIS A 212 -8.75 6.48 8.76
N PHE A 213 -8.91 5.19 8.53
CA PHE A 213 -9.62 4.67 7.37
C PHE A 213 -10.36 3.38 7.72
N TYR A 214 -11.64 3.32 7.37
CA TYR A 214 -12.55 2.24 7.71
C TYR A 214 -13.26 1.72 6.47
N MET A 215 -13.36 0.40 6.34
CA MET A 215 -14.23 -0.22 5.34
C MET A 215 -14.88 -1.50 5.88
N ASN A 216 -16.11 -1.75 5.47
CA ASN A 216 -16.80 -3.03 5.71
C ASN A 216 -16.35 -4.08 4.66
N THR A 217 -15.10 -4.51 4.76
CA THR A 217 -14.49 -5.49 3.87
C THR A 217 -13.51 -6.39 4.61
N LEU A 218 -13.35 -7.62 4.13
CA LEU A 218 -12.33 -8.60 4.53
C LEU A 218 -11.51 -9.08 3.33
N LYS A 219 -11.72 -8.47 2.15
CA LYS A 219 -11.19 -8.97 0.87
C LYS A 219 -9.75 -8.55 0.61
N ASP A 220 -9.34 -7.44 1.20
CA ASP A 220 -8.02 -6.86 0.98
C ASP A 220 -7.02 -7.44 1.99
N SER A 221 -5.77 -7.65 1.55
CA SER A 221 -4.68 -7.88 2.50
C SER A 221 -4.40 -6.59 3.29
N ARG A 222 -3.64 -6.69 4.38
CA ARG A 222 -3.28 -5.51 5.19
C ARG A 222 -2.52 -4.47 4.35
N GLU A 223 -1.65 -4.94 3.47
CA GLU A 223 -0.83 -4.14 2.56
C GLU A 223 -1.71 -3.35 1.59
N VAL A 224 -2.59 -4.04 0.86
CA VAL A 224 -3.53 -3.41 -0.07
C VAL A 224 -4.46 -2.44 0.66
N PHE A 225 -4.90 -2.80 1.86
CA PHE A 225 -5.78 -1.95 2.65
C PHE A 225 -5.08 -0.66 3.11
N LEU A 226 -3.82 -0.75 3.56
CA LEU A 226 -3.01 0.40 3.93
C LEU A 226 -2.74 1.32 2.73
N GLN A 227 -2.42 0.75 1.56
CA GLN A 227 -2.24 1.52 0.33
C GLN A 227 -3.50 2.34 0.03
N LYS A 228 -4.68 1.70 0.05
CA LYS A 228 -5.97 2.39 -0.15
C LYS A 228 -6.22 3.48 0.88
N ALA A 229 -5.86 3.26 2.14
CA ALA A 229 -6.00 4.26 3.20
C ALA A 229 -5.17 5.51 2.89
N ILE A 230 -3.87 5.33 2.60
CA ILE A 230 -2.94 6.42 2.31
C ILE A 230 -3.34 7.16 1.03
N GLU A 231 -3.72 6.43 -0.02
CA GLU A 231 -4.26 7.03 -1.25
C GLU A 231 -5.53 7.83 -0.98
N ASN A 232 -6.42 7.34 -0.11
CA ASN A 232 -7.65 8.05 0.21
C ASN A 232 -7.36 9.38 0.88
N TRP A 233 -6.52 9.38 1.92
CA TRP A 233 -6.11 10.56 2.68
C TRP A 233 -5.41 11.58 1.79
N ALA A 234 -4.42 11.15 1.00
CA ALA A 234 -3.66 12.04 0.11
C ALA A 234 -4.54 12.71 -0.97
N ASN A 235 -5.63 12.07 -1.38
CA ASN A 235 -6.54 12.57 -2.41
C ASN A 235 -7.79 13.29 -1.85
N GLU A 236 -7.86 13.60 -0.55
CA GLU A 236 -8.97 14.39 -0.01
C GLU A 236 -8.98 15.80 -0.63
N ALA A 237 -7.83 16.48 -0.69
CA ALA A 237 -7.70 17.81 -1.31
C ALA A 237 -8.24 17.85 -2.75
N ALA A 238 -7.93 16.83 -3.56
CA ALA A 238 -8.44 16.71 -4.93
C ALA A 238 -9.98 16.60 -5.03
N LYS A 239 -10.67 16.16 -3.97
CA LYS A 239 -12.13 16.03 -3.92
C LYS A 239 -12.79 17.33 -3.47
N VAL A 240 -12.34 17.85 -2.32
CA VAL A 240 -13.05 18.93 -1.62
C VAL A 240 -12.47 20.31 -1.89
N GLY A 241 -11.16 20.41 -2.13
CA GLY A 241 -10.47 21.68 -2.30
C GLY A 241 -9.85 22.18 -1.00
N VAL A 242 -8.55 22.48 -1.00
CA VAL A 242 -7.89 23.23 0.09
C VAL A 242 -7.65 24.68 -0.32
N GLY A 243 -7.21 24.91 -1.56
CA GLY A 243 -6.95 26.25 -2.08
C GLY A 243 -5.49 26.70 -1.93
N LYS A 244 -5.18 27.84 -2.55
CA LYS A 244 -3.79 28.32 -2.68
C LYS A 244 -3.20 28.92 -1.41
N ASP A 245 -4.05 29.31 -0.47
CA ASP A 245 -3.62 29.82 0.83
C ASP A 245 -3.17 28.69 1.77
N ASN A 246 -3.52 27.43 1.44
CA ASN A 246 -3.10 26.22 2.14
C ASN A 246 -3.45 26.24 3.64
N ILE A 247 -4.63 26.76 3.98
CA ILE A 247 -5.12 26.87 5.35
C ILE A 247 -5.92 25.61 5.71
N PHE A 248 -5.66 25.08 6.89
CA PHE A 248 -6.39 23.96 7.45
C PHE A 248 -7.72 24.44 8.01
N HIS A 249 -8.81 23.79 7.60
CA HIS A 249 -10.12 23.99 8.18
C HIS A 249 -10.63 22.66 8.71
N GLU A 250 -10.84 22.58 10.02
CA GLU A 250 -11.23 21.34 10.68
C GLU A 250 -12.59 20.88 10.15
N ASN A 251 -12.70 19.59 9.84
CA ASN A 251 -13.93 18.95 9.36
C ASN A 251 -14.43 19.46 8.00
N ALA A 252 -13.57 20.13 7.22
CA ALA A 252 -13.85 20.54 5.83
C ALA A 252 -13.74 19.37 4.83
N GLY A 253 -13.54 18.14 5.30
CA GLY A 253 -13.46 16.93 4.49
C GLY A 253 -12.05 16.59 4.00
N PHE A 254 -11.02 17.23 4.57
CA PHE A 254 -9.62 16.98 4.27
C PHE A 254 -8.73 16.85 5.53
N ASN A 255 -9.31 16.51 6.68
CA ASN A 255 -8.56 16.38 7.95
C ASN A 255 -7.37 15.43 7.80
N ASN A 256 -7.55 14.29 7.12
CA ASN A 256 -6.48 13.33 6.96
C ASN A 256 -5.37 13.86 6.05
N TYR A 257 -5.73 14.56 4.96
CA TYR A 257 -4.78 15.28 4.13
C TYR A 257 -3.98 16.30 4.94
N GLY A 258 -4.64 17.10 5.78
CA GLY A 258 -3.99 18.10 6.64
C GLY A 258 -2.93 17.48 7.56
N HIS A 259 -3.29 16.45 8.32
CA HIS A 259 -2.34 15.77 9.21
C HIS A 259 -1.21 15.06 8.44
N MET A 260 -1.51 14.50 7.26
CA MET A 260 -0.54 13.79 6.42
C MET A 260 0.47 14.73 5.75
N MET A 261 0.03 15.91 5.33
CA MET A 261 0.85 16.88 4.57
C MET A 261 1.48 17.95 5.45
N GLN A 262 1.31 17.90 6.77
CA GLN A 262 1.89 18.91 7.63
C GLN A 262 3.41 18.90 7.58
N ASP A 263 4.06 20.04 7.36
CA ASP A 263 5.50 20.08 7.10
C ASP A 263 6.35 19.85 8.35
N GLY A 264 5.82 20.13 9.55
CA GLY A 264 6.47 19.90 10.83
C GLY A 264 6.54 18.43 11.27
N ALA A 265 5.66 17.56 10.75
CA ALA A 265 5.72 16.14 11.06
C ALA A 265 6.95 15.50 10.40
N SER A 266 7.67 14.69 11.18
CA SER A 266 8.89 13.98 10.74
C SER A 266 8.86 12.49 11.04
N GLU A 267 7.87 12.01 11.78
CA GLU A 267 7.75 10.62 12.20
C GLU A 267 6.33 10.12 11.94
N VAL A 268 6.22 8.85 11.56
CA VAL A 268 4.95 8.17 11.34
C VAL A 268 4.97 6.78 11.96
N THR A 269 3.84 6.37 12.51
CA THR A 269 3.61 5.00 12.98
C THR A 269 2.21 4.59 12.58
N CYS A 270 2.02 3.39 12.04
CA CYS A 270 0.72 2.94 11.56
C CYS A 270 0.34 1.59 12.16
N ALA A 271 -0.96 1.30 12.16
CA ALA A 271 -1.51 -0.01 12.49
C ALA A 271 -2.66 -0.36 11.56
N VAL A 272 -2.72 -1.63 11.15
CA VAL A 272 -3.74 -2.13 10.22
C VAL A 272 -4.32 -3.43 10.76
N LYS A 273 -5.65 -3.52 10.87
CA LYS A 273 -6.34 -4.72 11.33
C LYS A 273 -7.48 -5.11 10.40
N ILE A 274 -7.48 -6.36 9.96
CA ILE A 274 -8.59 -7.00 9.25
C ILE A 274 -9.40 -7.79 10.27
N CYS A 275 -10.60 -7.33 10.55
CA CYS A 275 -11.40 -7.74 11.70
C CYS A 275 -12.43 -8.78 11.30
N GLN A 276 -12.00 -10.05 11.26
CA GLN A 276 -12.82 -11.19 10.81
C GLN A 276 -14.18 -11.26 11.54
N ASN A 277 -14.20 -11.01 12.85
CA ASN A 277 -15.42 -11.12 13.66
C ASN A 277 -16.47 -10.05 13.37
N SER A 278 -16.05 -8.86 12.89
CA SER A 278 -16.96 -7.74 12.61
C SER A 278 -17.18 -7.51 11.11
N GLY A 279 -16.40 -8.16 10.23
CA GLY A 279 -16.46 -7.92 8.79
C GLY A 279 -15.84 -6.59 8.35
N LYS A 280 -15.03 -5.96 9.21
CA LYS A 280 -14.46 -4.62 9.01
C LYS A 280 -12.96 -4.67 8.81
N SER A 281 -12.40 -3.63 8.23
CA SER A 281 -10.97 -3.37 8.16
C SER A 281 -10.69 -1.94 8.59
N VAL A 282 -9.64 -1.75 9.38
CA VAL A 282 -9.26 -0.48 9.98
C VAL A 282 -7.77 -0.23 9.75
N ALA A 283 -7.43 1.00 9.35
CA ALA A 283 -6.07 1.49 9.26
C ALA A 283 -5.99 2.83 10.00
N ILE A 284 -4.99 2.96 10.86
CA ILE A 284 -4.71 4.17 11.61
C ILE A 284 -3.23 4.51 11.43
N CYS A 285 -2.91 5.77 11.21
CA CYS A 285 -1.54 6.29 11.26
C CYS A 285 -1.49 7.49 12.20
N GLN A 286 -0.41 7.60 12.97
CA GLN A 286 -0.14 8.71 13.86
C GLN A 286 1.15 9.42 13.46
N TYR A 287 1.17 10.73 13.63
CA TYR A 287 2.31 11.60 13.27
C TYR A 287 2.78 12.38 14.50
N ASN A 288 4.09 12.58 14.65
CA ASN A 288 4.70 13.29 15.78
C ASN A 288 4.55 14.83 15.74
N ALA A 289 3.34 15.28 15.45
CA ALA A 289 3.00 16.68 15.41
C ALA A 289 1.59 16.88 15.97
N VAL A 290 1.38 18.01 16.63
CA VAL A 290 0.16 18.34 17.36
C VAL A 290 -0.83 19.19 16.55
N GLY A 291 -0.49 19.57 15.32
CA GLY A 291 -1.36 20.36 14.44
C GLY A 291 -1.52 19.70 13.05
N PRO A 292 -1.87 20.48 12.01
CA PRO A 292 -2.30 21.88 12.09
C PRO A 292 -3.59 22.04 12.91
N ASP A 293 -3.69 23.10 13.71
CA ASP A 293 -4.96 23.49 14.32
C ASP A 293 -5.84 24.21 13.29
N ASP A 294 -7.12 24.39 13.59
CA ASP A 294 -8.04 25.15 12.72
C ASP A 294 -7.47 26.56 12.43
N GLU A 295 -7.53 26.97 11.16
CA GLU A 295 -6.95 28.21 10.60
C GLU A 295 -5.41 28.25 10.52
N ASP A 296 -4.69 27.20 10.92
CA ASP A 296 -3.25 27.11 10.68
C ASP A 296 -2.93 26.73 9.22
N PRO A 297 -1.79 27.19 8.67
CA PRO A 297 -1.31 26.63 7.41
C PRO A 297 -0.94 25.15 7.58
N ILE A 298 -1.37 24.30 6.65
CA ILE A 298 -0.99 22.87 6.65
C ILE A 298 0.54 22.76 6.55
N TYR A 299 1.13 23.52 5.64
CA TYR A 299 2.58 23.65 5.47
C TYR A 299 2.93 25.04 4.99
N VAL A 300 4.18 25.43 5.18
CA VAL A 300 4.65 26.74 4.74
C VAL A 300 4.87 26.74 3.23
N VAL A 301 4.03 27.51 2.53
CA VAL A 301 4.11 27.71 1.08
C VAL A 301 5.42 28.40 0.68
N GLY A 302 6.02 27.96 -0.43
CA GLY A 302 7.16 28.63 -1.04
C GLY A 302 7.28 28.40 -2.53
N LYS A 303 8.14 29.18 -3.18
CA LYS A 303 8.35 29.11 -4.64
C LYS A 303 9.07 27.83 -5.09
N LYS A 304 9.87 27.24 -4.20
CA LYS A 304 10.68 26.05 -4.48
C LYS A 304 10.73 25.17 -3.23
N PRO A 305 10.68 23.83 -3.38
CA PRO A 305 10.95 22.94 -2.27
C PRO A 305 12.38 23.08 -1.76
N CYS A 306 12.57 22.74 -0.49
CA CYS A 306 13.86 22.77 0.19
C CYS A 306 14.56 24.15 0.15
N SER A 307 13.80 25.25 0.18
CA SER A 307 14.35 26.60 -0.03
C SER A 307 13.92 27.62 1.04
N PRO A 308 14.55 27.58 2.24
CA PRO A 308 15.49 26.57 2.73
C PRO A 308 14.80 25.43 3.51
N CYS A 309 15.48 24.31 3.67
CA CYS A 309 15.15 23.38 4.76
C CYS A 309 15.49 24.02 6.10
N ALA A 310 14.62 23.86 7.10
CA ALA A 310 14.81 24.42 8.43
C ALA A 310 15.86 23.61 9.24
N ASN A 311 16.38 24.21 10.31
CA ASN A 311 17.20 23.53 11.33
C ASN A 311 18.44 22.79 10.81
N GLY A 312 19.10 23.32 9.78
CA GLY A 312 20.32 22.74 9.21
C GLY A 312 20.11 21.44 8.44
N LYS A 313 18.86 21.06 8.17
CA LYS A 313 18.50 19.90 7.34
C LYS A 313 18.89 20.14 5.87
N SER A 314 19.07 19.05 5.16
CA SER A 314 19.39 19.05 3.74
C SER A 314 18.17 18.62 2.91
N CYS A 315 18.17 18.97 1.63
CA CYS A 315 17.18 18.40 0.72
C CYS A 315 17.60 16.97 0.38
N GLU A 316 16.67 16.03 0.41
CA GLU A 316 16.94 14.65 0.00
C GLU A 316 17.36 14.57 -1.48
N LYS A 317 18.02 13.48 -1.88
CA LYS A 317 18.54 13.31 -3.26
C LYS A 317 17.46 13.35 -4.34
N LEU A 318 16.26 12.85 -4.02
CA LEU A 318 15.10 12.87 -4.92
C LEU A 318 14.47 14.27 -5.02
N GLY A 319 14.84 15.19 -4.13
CA GLY A 319 14.27 16.52 -4.00
C GLY A 319 12.88 16.52 -3.37
N GLY A 320 12.40 17.71 -2.98
CA GLY A 320 11.05 17.90 -2.45
C GLY A 320 10.95 17.82 -0.93
N LEU A 321 11.72 16.93 -0.28
CA LEU A 321 11.67 16.74 1.17
C LEU A 321 12.98 17.10 1.88
N CYS A 322 12.85 17.57 3.12
CA CYS A 322 13.93 17.92 4.01
C CYS A 322 14.26 16.76 4.96
N VAL A 323 15.54 16.39 5.04
CA VAL A 323 16.09 15.31 5.88
C VAL A 323 17.17 15.82 6.82
#